data_AF-A0A521UTM2-F1
#
_entry.id   AF-A0A521UTM2-F1
#
_cell.length_a   1.000
_cell.length_b   1.000
_cell.length_c   1.000
_cell.angle_alpha   90.00
_cell.angle_beta   90.00
_cell.angle_gamma   90.00
#
_symmetry.space_group_name_H-M   'P 1'
#
loop_
_entity.id
_entity.type
_entity.pdbx_description
1 polymer ?
#
loop_
_entity_poly.entity_id
_entity_poly.type
_entity_poly.pdbx_seq_one_letter_code
_entity_poly.pdbx_strand_id
1 'polypeptide(L)' 'MANSETIKELESRLSDLQRRWPAHSVPPSMLAELERLEDELEEARREGK' A
#
# COMPACT_ATOMS: atom_id res chain seq x y z
N MET A 1 -1.02 6.08 19.36
CA MET A 1 -2.23 5.43 18.79
C MET A 1 -2.46 5.82 17.32
N ALA A 2 -1.99 6.98 16.85
CA ALA A 2 -2.17 7.43 15.45
C ALA A 2 -1.61 6.45 14.39
N ASN A 3 -0.48 5.77 14.66
CA ASN A 3 0.18 4.94 13.66
C ASN A 3 -0.64 3.69 13.25
N SER A 4 -1.47 3.15 14.14
CA SER A 4 -2.31 1.99 13.80
C SER A 4 -3.45 2.30 12.82
N GLU A 5 -3.96 3.54 12.82
CA GLU A 5 -4.99 3.96 11.88
C GLU A 5 -4.39 4.21 10.49
N THR A 6 -3.21 4.84 10.42
CA THR A 6 -2.46 5.05 9.18
C THR A 6 -2.07 3.72 8.52
N ILE A 7 -1.54 2.77 9.28
CA ILE A 7 -1.20 1.42 8.79
C ILE A 7 -2.42 0.74 8.18
N LYS A 8 -3.57 0.77 8.87
CA LYS A 8 -4.83 0.17 8.36
C LYS A 8 -5.30 0.83 7.07
N GLU A 9 -5.17 2.15 6.96
CA GLU A 9 -5.57 2.88 5.76
C GLU A 9 -4.67 2.50 4.58
N LEU A 10 -3.36 2.43 4.79
CA LEU A 10 -2.39 2.00 3.78
C LEU A 10 -2.63 0.56 3.33
N GLU A 11 -2.86 -0.38 4.26
CA GLU A 11 -3.24 -1.76 3.95
C GLU A 11 -4.54 -1.84 3.13
N SER A 12 -5.54 -1.01 3.46
CA SER A 12 -6.79 -0.97 2.71
C SER A 12 -6.60 -0.46 1.29
N ARG A 13 -5.76 0.57 1.09
CA ARG A 13 -5.44 1.10 -0.24
C ARG A 13 -4.68 0.06 -1.07
N LEU A 14 -3.74 -0.64 -0.46
CA LEU A 14 -3.00 -1.75 -1.08
C LEU A 14 -3.93 -2.87 -1.55
N SER A 15 -4.87 -3.29 -0.70
CA SER A 15 -5.88 -4.30 -1.07
C SER A 15 -6.80 -3.83 -2.20
N ASP A 16 -7.23 -2.57 -2.19
CA ASP A 16 -8.07 -2.02 -3.25
C ASP A 16 -7.31 -1.96 -4.59
N LEU A 17 -6.06 -1.51 -4.55
CA LEU A 17 -5.18 -1.47 -5.72
C LEU A 17 -5.00 -2.86 -6.31
N GLN A 18 -4.66 -3.86 -5.48
CA GLN A 18 -4.51 -5.26 -5.91
C GLN A 18 -5.81 -5.86 -6.45
N ARG A 19 -6.97 -5.53 -5.89
CA ARG A 19 -8.27 -5.99 -6.43
C ARG A 19 -8.55 -5.47 -7.83
N ARG A 20 -8.02 -4.28 -8.15
CA ARG A 20 -8.16 -3.65 -9.47
C ARG A 20 -7.07 -4.08 -10.45
N TRP A 21 -6.19 -5.00 -10.08
CA TRP A 21 -5.12 -5.45 -10.97
C TRP A 21 -5.65 -6.17 -12.20
N PRO A 22 -5.17 -5.79 -13.40
CA PRO A 22 -5.55 -6.50 -14.62
C PRO A 22 -4.93 -7.89 -14.65
N ALA A 23 -5.70 -8.89 -15.06
CA ALA A 23 -5.29 -10.30 -15.09
C ALA A 23 -4.13 -10.61 -16.05
N HIS A 24 -3.86 -9.72 -17.02
CA HIS A 24 -2.90 -9.98 -18.10
C HIS A 24 -1.65 -9.11 -18.05
N SER A 25 -1.73 -7.89 -17.50
CA SER A 25 -0.58 -7.00 -17.39
C SER A 25 -0.87 -5.89 -16.40
N VAL A 26 0.00 -5.73 -15.39
CA VAL A 26 -0.12 -4.63 -14.43
C VAL A 26 0.54 -3.39 -15.05
N PRO A 27 -0.19 -2.25 -15.17
CA PRO A 27 0.38 -1.02 -15.70
C PRO A 27 1.56 -0.55 -14.83
N PRO A 28 2.63 0.00 -15.43
CA PRO A 28 3.76 0.54 -14.68
C PRO A 28 3.35 1.57 -13.62
N SER A 29 2.31 2.36 -13.90
CA SER A 29 1.76 3.31 -12.93
C SER A 29 1.14 2.65 -11.70
N MET A 30 0.48 1.49 -11.85
CA MET A 30 -0.06 0.72 -10.72
C MET A 30 1.07 0.06 -9.92
N LEU A 31 2.14 -0.41 -10.58
CA LEU A 31 3.31 -0.96 -9.88
C LEU A 31 4.02 0.14 -9.08
N ALA A 32 4.24 1.31 -9.66
CA ALA A 32 4.85 2.44 -8.96
C ALA A 32 3.97 3.01 -7.83
N GLU A 33 2.65 2.80 -7.89
CA GLU A 33 1.73 3.11 -6.80
C GLU A 33 1.77 2.03 -5.70
N LEU A 34 1.87 0.76 -6.08
CA LEU A 34 2.04 -0.36 -5.16
C LEU A 34 3.33 -0.20 -4.34
N GLU A 35 4.48 -0.03 -5.02
CA GLU A 35 5.79 0.12 -4.38
C GLU A 35 5.78 1.29 -3.38
N ARG A 36 5.16 2.42 -3.75
CA ARG A 36 5.01 3.56 -2.84
C ARG A 36 4.18 3.22 -1.60
N LEU A 37 3.02 2.57 -1.79
CA LEU A 37 2.15 2.19 -0.67
C LEU A 37 2.83 1.15 0.24
N GLU A 38 3.62 0.24 -0.32
CA GLU A 38 4.40 -0.74 0.43
C GLU A 38 5.52 -0.07 1.24
N ASP A 39 6.28 0.86 0.64
CA ASP A 39 7.32 1.63 1.33
C ASP A 39 6.73 2.49 2.45
N GLU A 40 5.63 3.21 2.19
CA GLU A 40 4.93 4.03 3.20
C GLU A 40 4.42 3.15 4.37
N LEU A 41 3.90 1.96 4.06
CA LEU A 41 3.43 1.02 5.07
C LEU A 41 4.58 0.47 5.90
N GLU A 42 5.72 0.17 5.28
CA GLU A 42 6.91 -0.29 5.99
C GLU A 42 7.46 0.80 6.92
N GLU A 43 7.56 2.04 6.44
CA GLU A 43 8.02 3.16 7.24
C GLU A 43 7.08 3.43 8.42
N ALA A 44 5.76 3.47 8.18
CA ALA A 44 4.78 3.61 9.24
C ALA A 44 4.90 2.49 10.30
N ARG A 45 5.16 1.24 9.89
CA ARG A 45 5.39 0.13 10.82
C ARG A 45 6.69 0.26 11.60
N ARG A 46 7.75 0.81 11.00
CA ARG A 46 9.04 1.06 11.66
C ARG A 46 8.92 2.19 12.68
N GLU A 47 8.26 3.28 12.32
CA GLU A 47 7.99 4.42 13.20
C GLU A 47 7.01 4.07 14.34
N GLY A 48 6.18 3.04 14.14
CA GLY A 48 5.23 2.55 15.14
C GLY A 48 5.83 1.61 16.20
N LYS A 49 7.12 1.28 16.09
CA LYS A 49 7.87 0.40 17.01
C LYS A 49 8.65 1.21 18.04
#